data_AF-A0A7S3YRM5-F1
#
_entry.id   AF-A0A7S3YRM5-F1
#
_cell.length_a   1.000
_cell.length_b   1.000
_cell.length_c   1.000
_cell.angle_alpha   90.00
_cell.angle_beta   90.00
_cell.angle_gamma   90.00
#
_symmetry.space_group_name_H-M   'P 1'
#
loop_
_entity.id
_entity.type
_entity.pdbx_description
1 polymer ?
#
loop_
_entity_poly.entity_id
_entity_poly.type
_entity_poly.pdbx_seq_one_letter_code
_entity_poly.pdbx_strand_id
1 'polypeptide(L)'
;SSSSSSSSKITDILGALAIFFNNRLIGLFLLNVVVINIQLCVFESIVWIHLEKLGCPRSLVGLATSVQTIVEYPLFFYSKQILKRLTHRHLIIIAHCALLLRFWLLVLLGQFGYLWLIIPLQLLHGMSFGTNWLASCEYVQTVASPNITASAQSVVSTTTVVANAFGAGLWGVVYQRNGSSTFSIALAVEFVVLLTILTCFPSLGKTATNTKTKQKISSHHHHHHHDHHHDH
;
A
#
# COMPACT_ATOMS: atom_id res chain seq x y z
N SER A 1 0.29 17.80 -32.89
CA SER A 1 0.73 16.52 -32.29
C SER A 1 0.69 16.53 -30.75
N SER A 2 0.89 17.67 -30.08
CA SER A 2 0.78 17.79 -28.60
C SER A 2 -0.66 17.68 -28.06
N SER A 3 -1.65 18.20 -28.77
CA SER A 3 -3.08 18.14 -28.37
C SER A 3 -3.68 16.73 -28.41
N SER A 4 -3.29 15.90 -29.39
CA SER A 4 -3.75 14.51 -29.51
C SER A 4 -3.16 13.60 -28.42
N SER A 5 -1.92 13.86 -27.99
CA SER A 5 -1.27 13.12 -26.90
C SER A 5 -1.81 13.48 -25.51
N SER A 6 -2.20 14.74 -25.28
CA SER A 6 -2.85 15.14 -24.02
C SER A 6 -4.27 14.59 -23.91
N SER A 7 -5.01 14.57 -25.02
CA SER A 7 -6.36 13.99 -25.07
C SER A 7 -6.35 12.49 -24.74
N SER A 8 -5.39 11.72 -25.30
CA SER A 8 -5.26 10.29 -25.00
C SER A 8 -4.92 10.00 -23.54
N LYS A 9 -4.06 10.82 -22.91
CA LYS A 9 -3.72 10.68 -21.49
C LYS A 9 -4.91 10.94 -20.56
N ILE A 10 -5.73 11.95 -20.86
CA ILE A 10 -6.94 12.23 -20.09
C ILE A 10 -7.92 11.07 -20.21
N THR A 11 -8.11 10.51 -21.41
CA THR A 11 -8.99 9.34 -21.58
C THR A 11 -8.48 8.11 -20.82
N ASP A 12 -7.16 7.89 -20.75
CA ASP A 12 -6.57 6.78 -20.01
C ASP A 12 -6.77 6.93 -18.49
N ILE A 13 -6.65 8.15 -17.95
CA ILE A 13 -6.90 8.46 -16.53
C ILE A 13 -8.39 8.27 -16.20
N LEU A 14 -9.28 8.78 -17.06
CA LEU A 14 -10.73 8.61 -16.86
C LEU A 14 -11.12 7.13 -16.94
N GLY A 15 -10.54 6.38 -17.87
CA GLY A 15 -10.71 4.92 -17.95
C GLY A 15 -10.20 4.21 -16.70
N ALA A 16 -9.05 4.61 -16.17
CA ALA A 16 -8.52 4.07 -14.92
C ALA A 16 -9.46 4.38 -13.73
N LEU A 17 -9.95 5.61 -13.59
CA LEU A 17 -10.91 5.98 -12.55
C LEU A 17 -12.20 5.15 -12.65
N ALA A 18 -12.73 4.97 -13.86
CA ALA A 18 -13.95 4.19 -14.08
C ALA A 18 -13.84 2.74 -13.59
N ILE A 19 -12.65 2.12 -13.65
CA ILE A 19 -12.42 0.76 -13.12
C ILE A 19 -12.70 0.69 -11.61
N PHE A 20 -12.28 1.70 -10.86
CA PHE A 20 -12.47 1.74 -9.40
C PHE A 20 -13.94 1.94 -9.01
N PHE A 21 -14.71 2.68 -9.82
CA PHE A 21 -16.13 2.93 -9.55
C PHE A 21 -17.07 1.84 -10.07
N ASN A 22 -16.73 1.17 -11.17
CA ASN A 22 -17.59 0.14 -11.76
C ASN A 22 -17.57 -1.19 -11.00
N ASN A 23 -16.50 -1.48 -10.25
CA ASN A 23 -16.38 -2.73 -9.51
C ASN A 23 -16.28 -2.47 -8.00
N ARG A 24 -17.31 -2.91 -7.27
CA ARG A 24 -17.38 -2.76 -5.81
C ARG A 24 -16.13 -3.28 -5.09
N LEU A 25 -15.54 -4.39 -5.53
CA LEU A 25 -14.34 -4.96 -4.89
C LEU A 25 -13.11 -4.07 -5.09
N ILE A 26 -12.98 -3.48 -6.28
CA ILE A 26 -11.87 -2.58 -6.59
C ILE A 26 -12.04 -1.25 -5.85
N GLY A 27 -13.27 -0.74 -5.76
CA GLY A 27 -13.59 0.43 -4.93
C GLY A 27 -13.31 0.20 -3.45
N LEU A 28 -13.65 -0.98 -2.91
CA LEU A 28 -13.30 -1.36 -1.54
C LEU A 28 -11.78 -1.43 -1.34
N PHE A 29 -11.04 -1.96 -2.29
CA PHE A 29 -9.57 -1.93 -2.26
C PHE A 29 -9.03 -0.49 -2.23
N LEU A 30 -9.56 0.41 -3.05
CA LEU A 30 -9.13 1.82 -3.04
C LEU A 30 -9.48 2.51 -1.71
N LEU A 31 -10.64 2.20 -1.14
CA LEU A 31 -11.01 2.66 0.21
C LEU A 31 -10.01 2.15 1.26
N ASN A 32 -9.56 0.90 1.17
CA ASN A 32 -8.52 0.36 2.05
C ASN A 32 -7.21 1.18 1.93
N VAL A 33 -6.79 1.49 0.69
CA VAL A 33 -5.61 2.35 0.45
C VAL A 33 -5.78 3.71 1.13
N VAL A 34 -6.96 4.32 1.08
CA VAL A 34 -7.21 5.60 1.78
C VAL A 34 -7.08 5.42 3.29
N VAL A 35 -7.80 4.44 3.85
CA VAL A 35 -7.87 4.23 5.31
C VAL A 35 -6.50 3.93 5.91
N ILE A 36 -5.73 3.01 5.31
CA ILE A 36 -4.42 2.64 5.84
C ILE A 36 -3.41 3.80 5.73
N ASN A 37 -3.47 4.61 4.67
CA ASN A 37 -2.56 5.76 4.54
C ASN A 37 -2.91 6.89 5.52
N ILE A 38 -4.20 7.12 5.78
CA ILE A 38 -4.61 8.02 6.87
C ILE A 38 -3.99 7.56 8.20
N GLN A 39 -3.99 6.26 8.49
CA GLN A 39 -3.40 5.72 9.73
C GLN A 39 -1.86 5.75 9.74
N LEU A 40 -1.21 5.38 8.63
CA LEU A 40 0.24 5.45 8.48
C LEU A 40 0.76 6.88 8.72
N CYS A 41 -0.02 7.89 8.36
CA CYS A 41 0.33 9.28 8.59
C CYS A 41 0.63 9.62 10.07
N VAL A 42 0.05 8.91 11.04
CA VAL A 42 0.40 9.09 12.46
C VAL A 42 1.90 8.86 12.66
N PHE A 43 2.48 7.87 11.99
CA PHE A 43 3.90 7.57 12.07
C PHE A 43 4.76 8.48 11.18
N GLU A 44 4.25 8.89 10.02
CA GLU A 44 4.98 9.75 9.09
C GLU A 44 5.08 11.21 9.58
N SER A 45 4.20 11.65 10.49
CA SER A 45 4.16 13.05 10.92
C SER A 45 4.01 13.21 12.43
N ILE A 46 2.96 12.63 13.03
CA ILE A 46 2.60 12.95 14.42
C ILE A 46 3.61 12.39 15.43
N VAL A 47 4.14 11.19 15.19
CA VAL A 47 5.17 10.57 16.03
C VAL A 47 6.41 11.46 16.09
N TRP A 48 6.85 12.02 14.97
CA TRP A 48 8.03 12.89 14.95
C TRP A 48 7.80 14.20 15.72
N ILE A 49 6.63 14.82 15.55
CA ILE A 49 6.24 16.00 16.33
C ILE A 49 6.22 15.67 17.83
N HIS A 50 5.72 14.49 18.21
CA HIS A 50 5.70 14.06 19.61
C HIS A 50 7.10 13.82 20.16
N LEU A 51 7.95 13.13 19.42
CA LEU A 51 9.33 12.85 19.81
C LEU A 51 10.17 14.13 19.94
N GLU A 52 9.96 15.11 19.06
CA GLU A 52 10.62 16.41 19.16
C GLU A 52 10.25 17.13 20.46
N LYS A 53 8.97 17.10 20.86
CA LYS A 53 8.51 17.64 22.15
C LYS A 53 9.12 16.92 23.36
N LEU A 54 9.49 15.65 23.22
CA LEU A 54 10.17 14.87 24.24
C LEU A 54 11.71 15.05 24.24
N GLY A 55 12.24 15.92 23.37
CA GLY A 55 13.68 16.16 23.26
C GLY A 55 14.44 15.04 22.55
N CYS A 56 13.79 14.28 21.66
CA CYS A 56 14.44 13.23 20.90
C CYS A 56 15.62 13.79 20.07
N PRO A 57 16.84 13.21 20.20
CA PRO A 57 17.98 13.69 19.45
C PRO A 57 17.81 13.40 17.95
N ARG A 58 18.19 14.36 17.10
CA ARG A 58 18.09 14.23 15.63
C ARG A 58 18.90 13.05 15.08
N SER A 59 19.98 12.65 15.75
CA SER A 59 20.77 11.46 15.39
C SER A 59 19.95 10.17 15.51
N LEU A 60 19.10 10.05 16.53
CA LEU A 60 18.23 8.90 16.73
C LEU A 60 17.11 8.86 15.67
N VAL A 61 16.58 10.02 15.28
CA VAL A 61 15.64 10.15 14.16
C VAL A 61 16.28 9.65 12.87
N GLY A 62 17.48 10.14 12.52
CA GLY A 62 18.20 9.71 11.31
C GLY A 62 18.56 8.22 11.32
N LEU A 63 18.93 7.67 12.47
CA LEU A 63 19.17 6.23 12.63
C LEU A 63 17.89 5.42 12.41
N ALA A 64 16.77 5.84 13.01
CA ALA A 64 15.49 5.18 12.87
C ALA A 64 15.00 5.18 11.41
N THR A 65 15.13 6.30 10.70
CA THR A 65 14.79 6.39 9.27
C THR A 65 15.71 5.54 8.38
N SER A 66 17.00 5.43 8.72
CA SER A 66 17.93 4.52 8.03
C SER A 66 17.55 3.06 8.22
N VAL A 67 17.17 2.68 9.43
CA VAL A 67 16.71 1.31 9.75
C VAL A 67 15.44 0.96 8.99
N GLN A 68 14.51 1.90 8.84
CA GLN A 68 13.30 1.72 8.03
C GLN A 68 13.64 1.32 6.58
N THR A 69 14.54 2.06 5.92
CA THR A 69 14.91 1.79 4.52
C THR A 69 15.60 0.44 4.34
N ILE A 70 16.40 0.02 5.33
CA ILE A 70 17.04 -1.31 5.32
C ILE A 70 16.01 -2.44 5.35
N VAL A 71 14.87 -2.28 6.03
CA VAL A 71 13.83 -3.33 6.09
C VAL A 71 12.96 -3.36 4.83
N GLU A 72 12.71 -2.20 4.23
CA GLU A 72 11.96 -2.12 2.97
C GLU A 72 12.70 -2.80 1.81
N TYR A 73 14.03 -2.70 1.78
CA TYR A 73 14.84 -3.23 0.69
C TYR A 73 14.64 -4.74 0.45
N PRO A 74 14.78 -5.64 1.45
CA PRO A 74 14.49 -7.07 1.30
C PRO A 74 13.06 -7.33 0.83
N LEU A 75 12.08 -6.59 1.37
CA LEU A 75 10.68 -6.78 1.01
C LEU A 75 10.43 -6.54 -0.48
N PHE A 76 10.97 -5.45 -1.02
CA PHE A 76 10.84 -5.16 -2.44
C PHE A 76 11.73 -6.06 -3.32
N PHE A 77 12.92 -6.43 -2.84
CA PHE A 77 13.80 -7.36 -3.54
C PHE A 77 13.17 -8.76 -3.70
N TYR A 78 12.51 -9.26 -2.66
CA TYR A 78 11.82 -10.55 -2.66
C TYR A 78 10.34 -10.48 -3.04
N SER A 79 9.87 -9.34 -3.55
CA SER A 79 8.47 -9.09 -3.91
C SER A 79 7.87 -10.18 -4.80
N LYS A 80 8.60 -10.60 -5.85
CA LYS A 80 8.17 -11.67 -6.77
C LYS A 80 7.96 -13.01 -6.05
N GLN A 81 8.82 -13.35 -5.11
CA GLN A 81 8.75 -14.58 -4.33
C GLN A 81 7.60 -14.52 -3.32
N ILE A 82 7.41 -13.35 -2.70
CA ILE A 82 6.31 -13.07 -1.78
C ILE A 82 4.97 -13.21 -2.50
N LEU A 83 4.81 -12.58 -3.66
CA LEU A 83 3.58 -12.60 -4.47
C LEU A 83 3.25 -13.99 -5.05
N LYS A 84 4.23 -14.88 -5.17
CA LYS A 84 3.98 -16.30 -5.52
C LYS A 84 3.30 -17.09 -4.40
N ARG A 85 3.46 -16.67 -3.14
CA ARG A 85 2.97 -17.38 -1.95
C ARG A 85 1.79 -16.68 -1.28
N LEU A 86 1.77 -15.35 -1.32
CA LEU A 86 0.77 -14.52 -0.67
C LEU A 86 -0.13 -13.86 -1.70
N THR A 87 -1.42 -13.76 -1.37
CA THR A 87 -2.40 -13.04 -2.18
C THR A 87 -2.44 -11.58 -1.76
N HIS A 88 -3.02 -10.71 -2.58
CA HIS A 88 -3.27 -9.30 -2.23
C HIS A 88 -3.97 -9.16 -0.88
N ARG A 89 -4.94 -10.06 -0.59
CA ARG A 89 -5.64 -10.11 0.70
C ARG A 89 -4.70 -10.42 1.86
N HIS A 90 -3.83 -11.41 1.72
CA HIS A 90 -2.86 -11.75 2.76
C HIS A 90 -1.92 -10.56 3.05
N LEU A 91 -1.45 -9.88 2.00
CA LEU A 91 -0.59 -8.71 2.15
C LEU A 91 -1.31 -7.54 2.85
N ILE A 92 -2.57 -7.26 2.50
CA ILE A 92 -3.38 -6.23 3.19
C ILE A 92 -3.55 -6.57 4.66
N ILE A 93 -3.90 -7.82 5.00
CA ILE A 93 -4.06 -8.24 6.40
C ILE A 93 -2.73 -8.11 7.16
N ILE A 94 -1.61 -8.53 6.56
CA ILE A 94 -0.28 -8.38 7.15
C ILE A 94 0.03 -6.89 7.40
N ALA A 95 -0.30 -6.00 6.45
CA ALA A 95 -0.08 -4.57 6.60
C ALA A 95 -0.82 -4.00 7.81
N HIS A 96 -2.11 -4.31 7.95
CA HIS A 96 -2.94 -3.86 9.08
C HIS A 96 -2.52 -4.48 10.41
N CYS A 97 -2.16 -5.78 10.43
CA CYS A 97 -1.63 -6.41 11.64
C CYS A 97 -0.30 -5.75 12.08
N ALA A 98 0.60 -5.47 11.14
CA ALA A 98 1.85 -4.77 11.43
C ALA A 98 1.58 -3.34 11.94
N LEU A 99 0.60 -2.63 11.36
CA LEU A 99 0.21 -1.29 11.77
C LEU A 99 -0.42 -1.28 13.17
N LEU A 100 -1.31 -2.23 13.46
CA LEU A 100 -1.91 -2.40 14.78
C LEU A 100 -0.84 -2.65 15.85
N LEU A 101 0.12 -3.54 15.55
CA LEU A 101 1.24 -3.81 16.46
C LEU A 101 2.12 -2.56 16.66
N ARG A 102 2.36 -1.77 15.60
CA ARG A 102 3.06 -0.48 15.74
C ARG A 102 2.32 0.47 16.67
N PHE A 103 1.00 0.61 16.53
CA PHE A 103 0.23 1.48 17.42
C PHE A 103 0.25 0.99 18.86
N TRP A 104 0.16 -0.32 19.08
CA TRP A 104 0.25 -0.90 20.41
C TRP A 104 1.61 -0.59 21.06
N LEU A 105 2.70 -0.81 20.34
CA LEU A 105 4.06 -0.45 20.79
C LEU A 105 4.23 1.07 21.02
N LEU A 106 3.59 1.91 20.21
CA LEU A 106 3.61 3.36 20.36
C LEU A 106 2.87 3.84 21.61
N VAL A 107 1.74 3.22 21.95
CA VAL A 107 1.02 3.50 23.21
C VAL A 107 1.89 3.14 24.42
N LEU A 108 2.59 2.00 24.36
CA LEU A 108 3.55 1.63 25.40
C LEU A 108 4.69 2.66 25.50
N LEU A 109 5.24 3.11 24.38
CA LEU A 109 6.25 4.18 24.36
C LEU A 109 5.76 5.45 25.07
N GLY A 110 4.53 5.88 24.80
CA GLY A 110 3.93 7.05 25.45
C GLY A 110 3.75 6.91 26.97
N GLN A 111 3.68 5.69 27.49
CA GLN A 111 3.57 5.42 28.93
C GLN A 111 4.94 5.35 29.62
N PHE A 112 5.96 4.81 28.95
CA PHE A 112 7.25 4.52 29.57
C PHE A 112 8.38 5.50 29.20
N GLY A 113 8.20 6.36 28.20
CA GLY A 113 9.14 7.43 27.85
C GLY A 113 10.46 6.99 27.19
N TYR A 114 10.58 5.72 26.77
CA TYR A 114 11.83 5.19 26.20
C TYR A 114 12.02 5.53 24.72
N LEU A 115 12.60 6.69 24.42
CA LEU A 115 12.90 7.20 23.06
C LEU A 115 13.51 6.13 22.11
N TRP A 116 14.33 5.21 22.61
CA TRP A 116 14.97 4.14 21.83
C TRP A 116 14.01 3.14 21.18
N LEU A 117 12.78 3.01 21.69
CA LEU A 117 11.75 2.13 21.11
C LEU A 117 11.25 2.60 19.73
N ILE A 118 11.68 3.79 19.26
CA ILE A 118 11.43 4.21 17.88
C ILE A 118 12.11 3.30 16.85
N ILE A 119 13.26 2.70 17.18
CA ILE A 119 13.99 1.81 16.27
C ILE A 119 13.19 0.54 15.95
N PRO A 120 12.73 -0.26 16.95
CA PRO A 120 11.90 -1.43 16.66
C PRO A 120 10.57 -1.04 16.02
N LEU A 121 9.99 0.12 16.35
CA LEU A 121 8.84 0.63 15.62
C LEU A 121 9.17 0.72 14.13
N GLN A 122 10.29 1.34 13.73
CA GLN A 122 10.67 1.47 12.33
C GLN A 122 10.99 0.17 11.61
N LEU A 123 11.39 -0.89 12.31
CA LEU A 123 11.47 -2.22 11.70
C LEU A 123 10.10 -2.70 11.20
N LEU A 124 9.03 -2.42 11.96
CA LEU A 124 7.67 -2.78 11.54
C LEU A 124 7.15 -1.89 10.40
N HIS A 125 7.82 -0.76 10.10
CA HIS A 125 7.37 0.18 9.06
C HIS A 125 7.36 -0.50 7.70
N GLY A 126 8.49 -1.13 7.32
CA GLY A 126 8.62 -1.80 6.03
C GLY A 126 7.59 -2.93 5.88
N MET A 127 7.19 -3.57 6.98
CA MET A 127 6.11 -4.55 6.97
C MET A 127 4.74 -3.90 6.75
N SER A 128 4.40 -2.80 7.42
CA SER A 128 3.10 -2.14 7.23
C SER A 128 3.00 -1.41 5.88
N PHE A 129 3.90 -0.46 5.63
CA PHE A 129 3.89 0.35 4.41
C PHE A 129 4.23 -0.48 3.18
N GLY A 130 5.31 -1.26 3.26
CA GLY A 130 5.80 -1.99 2.10
C GLY A 130 4.88 -3.10 1.65
N THR A 131 4.26 -3.88 2.55
CA THR A 131 3.28 -4.91 2.13
C THR A 131 2.01 -4.29 1.57
N ASN A 132 1.55 -3.16 2.12
CA ASN A 132 0.43 -2.40 1.56
C ASN A 132 0.75 -1.87 0.15
N TRP A 133 1.92 -1.27 -0.03
CA TRP A 133 2.36 -0.78 -1.33
C TRP A 133 2.48 -1.92 -2.35
N LEU A 134 3.07 -3.04 -1.95
CA LEU A 134 3.20 -4.22 -2.80
C LEU A 134 1.83 -4.79 -3.18
N ALA A 135 0.92 -4.94 -2.21
CA ALA A 135 -0.45 -5.38 -2.47
C ALA A 135 -1.16 -4.45 -3.46
N SER A 136 -0.92 -3.15 -3.34
CA SER A 136 -1.54 -2.13 -4.19
C SER A 136 -1.04 -2.18 -5.62
N CYS A 137 0.27 -2.23 -5.80
CA CYS A 137 0.90 -2.35 -7.12
C CYS A 137 0.48 -3.63 -7.83
N GLU A 138 0.43 -4.76 -7.12
CA GLU A 138 0.01 -6.03 -7.71
C GLU A 138 -1.48 -6.01 -8.04
N TYR A 139 -2.34 -5.58 -7.12
CA TYR A 139 -3.79 -5.59 -7.34
C TYR A 139 -4.17 -4.73 -8.54
N VAL A 140 -3.58 -3.54 -8.69
CA VAL A 140 -3.76 -2.69 -9.87
C VAL A 140 -3.33 -3.39 -11.15
N GLN A 141 -2.18 -4.09 -11.15
CA GLN A 141 -1.71 -4.84 -12.31
C GLN A 141 -2.66 -5.99 -12.69
N THR A 142 -3.36 -6.59 -11.72
CA THR A 142 -4.34 -7.66 -12.01
C THR A 142 -5.66 -7.15 -12.58
N VAL A 143 -6.09 -5.93 -12.24
CA VAL A 143 -7.41 -5.40 -12.64
C VAL A 143 -7.34 -4.45 -13.84
N ALA A 144 -6.22 -3.78 -14.06
CA ALA A 144 -6.03 -2.86 -15.18
C ALA A 144 -5.60 -3.60 -16.44
N SER A 145 -6.12 -3.18 -17.60
CA SER A 145 -5.61 -3.66 -18.89
C SER A 145 -4.21 -3.08 -19.17
N PRO A 146 -3.36 -3.76 -19.97
CA PRO A 146 -1.97 -3.34 -20.21
C PRO A 146 -1.81 -1.89 -20.69
N ASN A 147 -2.82 -1.36 -21.38
CA ASN A 147 -2.80 -0.01 -21.94
C ASN A 147 -2.99 1.10 -20.89
N ILE A 148 -3.60 0.78 -19.74
CA ILE A 148 -3.95 1.76 -18.69
C ILE A 148 -3.35 1.42 -17.32
N THR A 149 -2.53 0.36 -17.22
CA THR A 149 -1.87 -0.04 -15.96
C THR A 149 -1.08 1.12 -15.33
N ALA A 150 -0.32 1.87 -16.14
CA ALA A 150 0.42 3.03 -15.67
C ALA A 150 -0.51 4.12 -15.10
N SER A 151 -1.61 4.43 -15.80
CA SER A 151 -2.62 5.39 -15.35
C SER A 151 -3.30 4.93 -14.05
N ALA A 152 -3.64 3.65 -13.94
CA ALA A 152 -4.23 3.10 -12.72
C ALA A 152 -3.26 3.11 -11.52
N GLN A 153 -1.97 2.86 -11.74
CA GLN A 153 -0.95 3.04 -10.71
C GLN A 153 -0.80 4.50 -10.28
N SER A 154 -0.90 5.43 -11.23
CA SER A 154 -0.94 6.86 -10.91
C SER A 154 -2.13 7.20 -10.03
N VAL A 155 -3.33 6.69 -10.31
CA VAL A 155 -4.52 6.91 -9.46
C VAL A 155 -4.28 6.44 -8.02
N VAL A 156 -3.73 5.24 -7.83
CA VAL A 156 -3.43 4.71 -6.49
C VAL A 156 -2.35 5.52 -5.78
N SER A 157 -1.33 5.97 -6.52
CA SER A 157 -0.25 6.79 -5.98
C SER A 157 -0.76 8.17 -5.53
N THR A 158 -1.54 8.84 -6.38
CA THR A 158 -2.21 10.10 -6.03
C THR A 158 -3.15 9.92 -4.85
N THR A 159 -3.94 8.84 -4.82
CA THR A 159 -4.82 8.52 -3.69
C THR A 159 -4.05 8.37 -2.40
N THR A 160 -2.91 7.68 -2.44
CA THR A 160 -2.00 7.53 -1.29
C THR A 160 -1.50 8.88 -0.78
N VAL A 161 -1.04 9.77 -1.67
CA VAL A 161 -0.56 11.11 -1.30
C VAL A 161 -1.69 11.95 -0.70
N VAL A 162 -2.87 11.96 -1.33
CA VAL A 162 -4.04 12.72 -0.85
C VAL A 162 -4.50 12.19 0.51
N ALA A 163 -4.55 10.87 0.70
CA ALA A 163 -4.90 10.24 1.96
C ALA A 163 -3.89 10.60 3.07
N ASN A 164 -2.59 10.62 2.77
CA ASN A 164 -1.56 11.06 3.71
C ASN A 164 -1.71 12.54 4.07
N ALA A 165 -1.93 13.42 3.10
CA ALA A 165 -2.14 14.84 3.35
C ALA A 165 -3.38 15.11 4.22
N PHE A 166 -4.49 14.42 3.92
CA PHE A 166 -5.70 14.46 4.73
C PHE A 166 -5.45 13.91 6.14
N GLY A 167 -4.76 12.78 6.25
CA GLY A 167 -4.37 12.17 7.52
C GLY A 167 -3.52 13.11 8.37
N ALA A 168 -2.60 13.87 7.78
CA ALA A 168 -1.75 14.81 8.50
C ALA A 168 -2.57 15.94 9.14
N GLY A 169 -3.54 16.48 8.41
CA GLY A 169 -4.48 17.47 8.94
C GLY A 169 -5.38 16.88 10.03
N LEU A 170 -6.02 15.74 9.75
CA LEU A 170 -6.93 15.07 10.67
C LEU A 170 -6.23 14.72 11.99
N TRP A 171 -5.14 13.95 11.93
CA TRP A 171 -4.41 13.53 13.11
C TRP A 171 -3.68 14.68 13.78
N GLY A 172 -3.28 15.71 13.03
CA GLY A 172 -2.73 16.95 13.60
C GLY A 172 -3.73 17.63 14.54
N VAL A 173 -4.99 17.78 14.11
CA VAL A 173 -6.07 18.34 14.96
C VAL A 173 -6.36 17.44 16.16
N VAL A 174 -6.44 16.13 15.97
CA VAL A 174 -6.65 15.18 17.08
C VAL A 174 -5.49 15.26 18.08
N TYR A 175 -4.24 15.35 17.60
CA TYR A 175 -3.06 15.46 18.44
C TYR A 175 -2.98 16.78 19.21
N GLN A 176 -3.37 17.90 18.61
CA GLN A 176 -3.45 19.19 19.31
C GLN A 176 -4.44 19.15 20.49
N ARG A 177 -5.54 18.41 20.36
CA ARG A 177 -6.57 18.31 21.40
C ARG A 177 -6.27 17.27 22.47
N ASN A 178 -5.69 16.14 22.08
CA ASN A 178 -5.59 14.95 22.92
C ASN A 178 -4.15 14.59 23.34
N GLY A 179 -3.13 15.23 22.75
CA GLY A 179 -1.73 14.93 23.02
C GLY A 179 -1.38 13.46 22.76
N SER A 180 -0.67 12.82 23.70
CA SER A 180 -0.28 11.40 23.57
C SER A 180 -1.47 10.44 23.51
N SER A 181 -2.66 10.83 23.99
CA SER A 181 -3.87 10.00 23.90
C SER A 181 -4.31 9.73 22.46
N THR A 182 -3.84 10.53 21.50
CA THR A 182 -4.06 10.30 20.06
C THR A 182 -3.57 8.92 19.61
N PHE A 183 -2.50 8.39 20.21
CA PHE A 183 -1.99 7.07 19.84
C PHE A 183 -2.94 5.95 20.26
N SER A 184 -3.59 6.08 21.41
CA SER A 184 -4.61 5.12 21.86
C SER A 184 -5.89 5.20 21.01
N ILE A 185 -6.27 6.41 20.58
CA ILE A 185 -7.38 6.61 19.65
C ILE A 185 -7.06 5.95 18.30
N ALA A 186 -5.87 6.19 17.75
CA ALA A 186 -5.44 5.61 16.48
C ALA A 186 -5.37 4.07 16.54
N LEU A 187 -4.89 3.51 17.66
CA LEU A 187 -4.92 2.08 17.94
C LEU A 187 -6.35 1.52 17.90
N ALA A 188 -7.30 2.16 18.58
CA ALA A 188 -8.69 1.72 18.61
C ALA A 188 -9.33 1.78 17.22
N VAL A 189 -9.09 2.85 16.45
CA VAL A 189 -9.55 2.97 15.07
C VAL A 189 -8.95 1.88 14.20
N GLU A 190 -7.65 1.60 14.33
CA GLU A 190 -6.98 0.56 13.54
C GLU A 190 -7.52 -0.85 13.86
N PHE A 191 -7.84 -1.11 15.13
CA PHE A 191 -8.48 -2.35 15.52
C PHE A 191 -9.84 -2.54 14.84
N VAL A 192 -10.68 -1.49 14.81
CA VAL A 192 -11.98 -1.51 14.13
C VAL A 192 -11.82 -1.69 12.61
N VAL A 193 -10.82 -1.03 12.02
CA VAL A 193 -10.50 -1.17 10.59
C VAL A 193 -10.09 -2.61 10.28
N LEU A 194 -9.18 -3.20 11.05
CA LEU A 194 -8.74 -4.57 10.86
C LEU A 194 -9.92 -5.56 10.97
N LEU A 195 -10.79 -5.40 11.98
CA LEU A 195 -12.00 -6.22 12.11
C LEU A 195 -12.91 -6.08 10.89
N THR A 196 -13.12 -4.86 10.42
CA THR A 196 -13.93 -4.57 9.21
C THR A 196 -13.32 -5.24 7.98
N ILE A 197 -11.99 -5.22 7.83
CA ILE A 197 -11.30 -5.90 6.73
C ILE A 197 -11.51 -7.41 6.83
N LEU A 198 -11.37 -8.00 8.01
CA LEU A 198 -11.56 -9.44 8.19
C LEU A 198 -13.00 -9.88 7.86
N THR A 199 -14.02 -9.06 8.18
CA THR A 199 -15.43 -9.37 7.93
C THR A 199 -15.93 -8.99 6.54
N CYS A 200 -15.47 -7.88 5.95
CA CYS A 200 -15.95 -7.37 4.67
C CYS A 200 -15.09 -7.82 3.47
N PHE A 201 -13.83 -8.23 3.69
CA PHE A 201 -12.95 -8.77 2.65
C PHE A 201 -12.75 -10.31 2.63
N PRO A 202 -13.73 -11.18 2.96
CA PRO A 202 -13.60 -12.63 2.68
C PRO A 202 -13.41 -12.96 1.20
N SER A 203 -13.83 -12.06 0.29
CA SER A 203 -14.02 -12.33 -1.15
C SER A 203 -12.87 -11.93 -2.08
N LEU A 204 -11.84 -11.21 -1.62
CA LEU A 204 -10.63 -10.94 -2.44
C LEU A 204 -9.71 -12.17 -2.59
N GLY A 205 -10.11 -13.33 -2.05
CA GLY A 205 -9.30 -14.53 -1.93
C GLY A 205 -9.18 -15.42 -3.18
N LYS A 206 -9.80 -15.08 -4.31
CA LYS A 206 -9.62 -15.85 -5.55
C LYS A 206 -9.59 -14.93 -6.78
N THR A 207 -8.40 -14.59 -7.24
CA THR A 207 -8.17 -14.45 -8.68
C THR A 207 -7.19 -15.56 -9.07
N ALA A 208 -7.76 -16.65 -9.56
CA ALA A 208 -6.99 -17.74 -10.14
C ALA A 208 -6.17 -17.18 -11.32
N THR A 209 -4.85 -17.37 -11.23
CA THR A 209 -3.93 -17.70 -12.33
C THR A 209 -4.27 -17.15 -13.72
N ASN A 210 -3.46 -16.22 -14.22
CA ASN A 210 -3.26 -16.10 -15.67
C ASN A 210 -1.86 -16.53 -16.12
N THR A 211 -1.56 -17.80 -15.81
CA THR A 211 -0.59 -18.62 -16.55
C THR A 211 -1.14 -19.02 -17.95
N LYS A 212 -2.40 -18.70 -18.29
CA LYS A 212 -3.02 -19.13 -19.56
C LYS A 212 -2.92 -18.15 -20.74
N THR A 213 -2.61 -16.87 -20.55
CA THR A 213 -2.38 -15.96 -21.71
C THR A 213 -0.99 -16.12 -22.32
N LYS A 214 0.05 -16.53 -21.56
CA LYS A 214 1.38 -16.81 -22.15
C LYS A 214 1.41 -18.11 -22.96
N GLN A 215 0.58 -19.09 -22.63
CA GLN A 215 0.52 -20.35 -23.37
C GLN A 215 -0.30 -20.25 -24.65
N LYS A 216 -1.35 -19.39 -24.69
CA LYS A 216 -2.12 -19.14 -25.93
C LYS A 216 -1.35 -18.32 -26.98
N ILE A 217 -0.44 -17.43 -26.54
CA ILE A 217 0.47 -16.70 -27.44
C ILE A 217 1.63 -17.60 -27.92
N SER A 218 2.15 -18.48 -27.06
CA SER A 218 3.16 -19.47 -27.44
C SER A 218 2.63 -20.57 -28.38
N SER A 219 1.37 -20.98 -28.24
CA SER A 219 0.75 -21.97 -29.15
C SER A 219 0.33 -21.36 -30.49
N HIS A 220 0.06 -20.05 -30.57
CA HIS A 220 -0.18 -19.37 -31.86
C HIS A 220 1.11 -19.08 -32.63
N HIS A 221 2.25 -18.88 -31.96
CA HIS A 221 3.53 -18.69 -32.65
C HIS A 221 4.15 -20.00 -33.19
N HIS A 222 3.78 -21.17 -32.67
CA HIS A 222 4.27 -22.45 -33.18
C HIS A 222 3.46 -23.02 -34.36
N HIS A 223 2.25 -22.54 -34.63
CA HIS A 223 1.47 -23.02 -35.77
C HIS A 223 1.70 -22.24 -37.08
N HIS A 224 2.32 -21.06 -37.04
CA HIS A 224 2.58 -20.28 -38.26
C HIS A 224 3.93 -20.54 -38.93
N HIS A 225 4.78 -21.41 -38.37
CA HIS A 225 6.13 -21.68 -38.91
C HIS A 225 6.28 -22.99 -39.68
N HIS A 226 5.21 -23.78 -39.87
CA HIS A 226 5.31 -25.10 -40.52
C HIS A 226 4.67 -25.21 -41.92
N ASP A 227 4.01 -24.18 -42.44
CA ASP A 227 3.26 -24.28 -43.72
C ASP A 227 3.94 -23.68 -44.96
N HIS A 228 5.25 -23.41 -44.91
CA HIS A 228 5.99 -23.00 -46.10
C HIS A 228 7.31 -23.78 -46.22
N HIS A 229 7.24 -25.04 -46.63
CA HIS A 229 8.31 -25.73 -47.36
C HIS A 229 7.79 -27.08 -47.90
N HIS A 230 6.90 -27.02 -48.88
CA HIS A 230 6.75 -28.05 -49.90
C HIS A 230 6.00 -27.40 -51.06
N ASP A 231 6.77 -26.83 -51.99
CA ASP A 231 6.47 -26.79 -53.42
C ASP A 231 7.63 -26.09 -54.14
N HIS A 232 8.07 -26.71 -55.23
CA HIS A 232 9.22 -26.46 -56.11
C HIS A 232 10.51 -27.25 -55.82
#